data_AF-X0VGP5-F1
#
_entry.id   AF-X0VGP5-F1
#
_cell.length_a   1.000
_cell.length_b   1.000
_cell.length_c   1.000
_cell.angle_alpha   90.00
_cell.angle_beta   90.00
_cell.angle_gamma   90.00
#
_symmetry.space_group_name_H-M   'P 1'
#
loop_
_entity.id
_entity.type
_entity.pdbx_description
1 polymer ?
#
loop_
_entity_poly.entity_id
_entity_poly.type
_entity_poly.pdbx_seq_one_letter_code
_entity_poly.pdbx_strand_id
1 'polypeptide(L)'
;AQQEALIASLNEQKLELDFEELGVDMIVVDEAHKFKNIPFATKHRNVVGITPTKVTKKKKKPKKEEPPKEGEEPSEAKKKASAETEAAVSANRSFDLHMKTRWINEKYGGGIILASGTPITNSVAEVFNIGRYLNPQSLRDKGVHTFDAWAAAFGNITQTPEFAPEGGGYRMVRKFKEFVNIPELRSIVREVVDVISVDDVDIKVPEILHGKPQAIIVPQNPMVQALGQEMLMRAQNIRGGGIQTQPRNPDKTDIMVVVVSDGRNG
;
A
#
# COMPACT_ATOMS: atom_id res chain seq x y z
N ALA A 1 -28.88 -16.01 31.66
CA ALA A 1 -30.22 -15.36 31.69
C ALA A 1 -30.14 -13.87 32.00
N GLN A 2 -30.10 -13.41 33.26
CA GLN A 2 -30.11 -11.96 33.58
C GLN A 2 -28.83 -11.22 33.16
N GLN A 3 -27.67 -11.88 33.25
CA GLN A 3 -26.38 -11.29 32.86
C GLN A 3 -26.22 -11.17 31.33
N GLU A 4 -26.75 -12.12 30.57
CA GLU A 4 -26.79 -12.08 29.10
C GLU A 4 -27.79 -11.03 28.60
N ALA A 5 -28.93 -10.87 29.27
CA ALA A 5 -29.88 -9.81 28.96
C ALA A 5 -29.29 -8.41 29.24
N LEU A 6 -28.48 -8.26 30.30
CA LEU A 6 -27.77 -7.02 30.60
C LEU A 6 -26.67 -6.70 29.56
N ILE A 7 -25.91 -7.72 29.13
CA ILE A 7 -24.90 -7.57 28.06
C ILE A 7 -25.57 -7.25 26.72
N ALA A 8 -26.72 -7.85 26.42
CA ALA A 8 -27.51 -7.54 25.23
C ALA A 8 -28.06 -6.10 25.27
N SER A 9 -28.60 -5.67 26.41
CA SER A 9 -29.13 -4.30 26.57
C SER A 9 -28.03 -3.24 26.52
N LEU A 10 -26.83 -3.55 27.02
CA LEU A 10 -25.66 -2.66 26.90
C LEU A 10 -25.15 -2.57 25.45
N ASN A 11 -25.25 -3.65 24.66
CA ASN A 11 -24.92 -3.64 23.23
C ASN A 11 -26.00 -2.95 22.37
N GLU A 12 -27.26 -2.95 22.80
CA GLU A 12 -28.36 -2.20 22.17
C GLU A 12 -28.29 -0.70 22.47
N GLN A 13 -27.78 -0.31 23.64
CA GLN A 13 -27.33 1.06 23.90
C GLN A 13 -25.98 1.32 23.26
N LYS A 14 -25.93 1.20 21.93
CA LYS A 14 -24.84 1.72 21.15
C LYS A 14 -24.90 3.24 21.28
N LEU A 15 -24.24 3.78 22.31
CA LEU A 15 -23.95 5.21 22.43
C LEU A 15 -23.10 5.57 21.20
N GLU A 16 -23.76 5.96 20.13
CA GLU A 16 -23.12 6.53 18.94
C GLU A 16 -22.71 7.96 19.29
N LEU A 17 -21.73 8.08 20.18
CA LEU A 17 -21.07 9.34 20.48
C LEU A 17 -20.26 9.74 19.26
N ASP A 18 -20.61 10.87 18.66
CA ASP A 18 -19.83 11.46 17.58
C ASP A 18 -18.72 12.38 18.13
N PHE A 19 -17.82 12.82 17.25
CA PHE A 19 -16.71 13.68 17.64
C PHE A 19 -17.16 15.04 18.17
N GLU A 20 -18.36 15.48 17.80
CA GLU A 20 -18.92 16.74 18.25
C GLU A 20 -19.43 16.65 19.68
N GLU A 21 -20.15 15.58 20.01
CA GLU A 21 -20.61 15.29 21.37
C GLU A 21 -19.45 15.02 22.34
N LEU A 22 -18.36 14.42 21.85
CA LEU A 22 -17.13 14.20 22.61
C LEU A 22 -16.25 15.45 22.75
N GLY A 23 -16.52 16.50 21.97
CA GLY A 23 -15.68 17.70 21.94
C GLY A 23 -14.26 17.45 21.39
N VAL A 24 -14.09 16.48 20.49
CA VAL A 24 -12.78 16.18 19.89
C VAL A 24 -12.40 17.27 18.90
N ASP A 25 -11.33 17.99 19.21
CA ASP A 25 -10.77 19.08 18.40
C ASP A 25 -9.40 18.74 17.78
N MET A 26 -8.78 17.62 18.20
CA MET A 26 -7.47 17.20 17.74
C MET A 26 -7.34 15.68 17.55
N ILE A 27 -6.68 15.28 16.47
CA ILE A 27 -6.23 13.92 16.21
C ILE A 27 -4.71 13.90 16.11
N VAL A 28 -4.10 13.04 16.94
CA VAL A 28 -2.67 12.71 16.87
C VAL A 28 -2.53 11.26 16.43
N VAL A 29 -1.78 11.02 15.36
CA VAL A 29 -1.52 9.67 14.85
C VAL A 29 -0.04 9.40 14.90
N ASP A 30 0.35 8.45 15.73
CA ASP A 30 1.68 7.86 15.70
C ASP A 30 1.75 6.77 14.62
N GLU A 31 2.95 6.54 14.08
CA GLU A 31 3.22 5.64 12.95
C GLU A 31 2.33 5.92 11.73
N ALA A 32 2.17 7.21 11.40
CA ALA A 32 1.33 7.70 10.32
C ALA A 32 1.68 7.09 8.94
N HIS A 33 2.90 6.56 8.78
CA HIS A 33 3.29 5.78 7.60
C HIS A 33 2.38 4.57 7.34
N LYS A 34 1.63 4.07 8.33
CA LYS A 34 0.63 3.01 8.17
C LYS A 34 -0.67 3.47 7.49
N PHE A 35 -0.92 4.77 7.44
CA PHE A 35 -2.13 5.40 6.89
C PHE A 35 -1.88 6.19 5.60
N LYS A 36 -0.71 6.01 4.99
CA LYS A 36 -0.29 6.77 3.81
C LYS A 36 -0.98 6.38 2.49
N ASN A 37 -1.92 5.42 2.50
CA ASN A 37 -2.55 4.90 1.28
C ASN A 37 -4.04 5.27 1.20
N ILE A 38 -4.32 6.57 1.09
CA ILE A 38 -5.68 7.05 0.85
C ILE A 38 -6.05 6.79 -0.62
N PRO A 39 -7.16 6.11 -0.93
CA PRO A 39 -7.61 5.95 -2.31
C PRO A 39 -7.87 7.29 -3.00
N PHE A 40 -7.60 7.35 -4.30
CA PHE A 40 -7.95 8.49 -5.15
C PHE A 40 -8.29 8.04 -6.57
N ALA A 41 -9.08 8.87 -7.26
CA ALA A 41 -9.34 8.69 -8.68
C ALA A 41 -8.15 9.22 -9.50
N THR A 42 -7.72 8.45 -10.49
CA THR A 42 -6.66 8.83 -11.43
C THR A 42 -6.82 8.12 -12.76
N LYS A 43 -6.37 8.76 -13.84
CA LYS A 43 -6.24 8.14 -15.17
C LYS A 43 -5.02 7.21 -15.25
N HIS A 44 -4.05 7.36 -14.36
CA HIS A 44 -2.85 6.53 -14.32
C HIS A 44 -3.16 5.14 -13.75
N ARG A 45 -3.39 4.18 -14.66
CA ARG A 45 -3.57 2.75 -14.33
C ARG A 45 -2.26 2.00 -14.45
N ASN A 46 -2.09 0.97 -13.62
CA ASN A 46 -0.96 0.04 -13.65
C ASN A 46 0.42 0.72 -13.48
N VAL A 47 0.49 1.75 -12.65
CA VAL A 47 1.74 2.38 -12.22
C VAL A 47 2.06 1.88 -10.81
N VAL A 48 3.28 1.41 -10.59
CA VAL A 48 3.69 0.93 -9.27
C VAL A 48 3.64 2.07 -8.26
N GLY A 49 3.09 1.80 -7.07
CA GLY A 49 2.97 2.79 -6.00
C GLY A 49 1.71 3.64 -6.03
N ILE A 50 0.81 3.45 -7.01
CA ILE A 50 -0.53 4.05 -7.03
C ILE A 50 -1.57 3.00 -6.64
N THR A 51 -2.42 3.31 -5.66
CA THR A 51 -3.63 2.53 -5.36
C THR A 51 -4.87 3.31 -5.82
N PRO A 52 -5.30 3.17 -7.09
CA PRO A 52 -6.47 3.89 -7.58
C PRO A 52 -7.75 3.31 -6.96
N THR A 53 -8.74 4.17 -6.71
CA THR A 53 -10.08 3.70 -6.33
C THR A 53 -10.65 2.86 -7.48
N LYS A 54 -10.90 1.56 -7.25
CA LYS A 54 -11.63 0.72 -8.22
C LYS A 54 -13.04 1.30 -8.35
N VAL A 55 -13.31 2.11 -9.39
CA VAL A 55 -14.69 2.48 -9.76
C VAL A 55 -15.39 1.17 -10.13
N THR A 56 -16.26 0.68 -9.23
CA THR A 56 -17.12 -0.46 -9.52
C THR A 56 -17.98 -0.07 -10.71
N LYS A 57 -17.71 -0.66 -11.89
CA LYS A 57 -18.66 -0.61 -13.00
C LYS A 57 -20.00 -1.09 -12.42
N LYS A 58 -21.06 -0.29 -12.54
CA LYS A 58 -22.44 -0.66 -12.14
C LYS A 58 -22.65 -2.13 -12.44
N LYS A 59 -23.00 -2.92 -11.42
CA LYS A 59 -23.28 -4.36 -11.53
C LYS A 59 -24.15 -4.59 -12.78
N LYS A 60 -23.58 -5.14 -13.86
CA LYS A 60 -24.40 -5.76 -14.90
C LYS A 60 -25.24 -6.82 -14.18
N LYS A 61 -26.55 -6.86 -14.47
CA LYS A 61 -27.49 -7.86 -13.92
C LYS A 61 -26.80 -9.25 -13.89
N PRO A 62 -26.96 -10.02 -12.80
CA PRO A 62 -26.32 -11.33 -12.70
C PRO A 62 -26.73 -12.17 -13.90
N LYS A 63 -25.75 -12.59 -14.72
CA LYS A 63 -25.94 -13.74 -15.59
C LYS A 63 -26.29 -14.90 -14.66
N LYS A 64 -27.35 -15.65 -14.98
CA LYS A 64 -27.69 -16.89 -14.28
C LYS A 64 -26.42 -17.73 -14.15
N GLU A 65 -25.97 -17.94 -12.93
CA GLU A 65 -24.86 -18.84 -12.62
C GLU A 65 -25.34 -20.25 -12.96
N GLU A 66 -24.65 -20.91 -13.90
CA GLU A 66 -24.71 -22.36 -14.02
C GLU A 66 -24.06 -22.96 -12.76
N PRO A 67 -24.57 -24.09 -12.25
CA PRO A 67 -24.08 -24.66 -11.02
C PRO A 67 -22.58 -25.00 -11.13
N PRO A 68 -21.82 -24.84 -10.04
CA PRO A 68 -20.38 -25.09 -10.04
C PRO A 68 -20.10 -26.55 -10.41
N LYS A 69 -19.14 -26.77 -11.31
CA LYS A 69 -18.62 -28.11 -11.57
C LYS A 69 -17.84 -28.56 -10.33
N GLU A 70 -18.19 -29.74 -9.80
CA GLU A 70 -17.54 -30.34 -8.64
C GLU A 70 -16.02 -30.46 -8.86
N GLY A 71 -15.22 -29.87 -7.97
CA GLY A 71 -13.76 -30.04 -7.94
C GLY A 71 -12.90 -28.78 -7.71
N GLU A 72 -13.46 -27.57 -7.67
CA GLU A 72 -12.66 -26.35 -7.38
C GLU A 72 -12.43 -26.15 -5.87
N GLU A 73 -11.21 -26.41 -5.38
CA GLU A 73 -10.80 -26.10 -4.00
C GLU A 73 -10.23 -24.67 -3.80
N PRO A 74 -10.37 -24.06 -2.60
CA PRO A 74 -10.53 -22.62 -2.40
C PRO A 74 -9.25 -21.80 -2.14
N SER A 75 -8.04 -22.29 -2.50
CA SER A 75 -6.80 -21.78 -1.91
C SER A 75 -6.18 -20.52 -2.56
N GLU A 76 -6.32 -20.32 -3.87
CA GLU A 76 -5.78 -19.12 -4.56
C GLU A 76 -6.68 -17.89 -4.34
N ALA A 77 -8.00 -18.14 -4.28
CA ALA A 77 -8.98 -17.14 -3.88
C ALA A 77 -8.68 -16.63 -2.47
N LYS A 78 -8.27 -17.49 -1.52
CA LYS A 78 -7.97 -17.08 -0.13
C LYS A 78 -6.73 -16.20 0.02
N LYS A 79 -5.64 -16.42 -0.71
CA LYS A 79 -4.41 -15.59 -0.62
C LYS A 79 -4.47 -14.30 -1.43
N LYS A 80 -5.09 -14.35 -2.62
CA LYS A 80 -5.38 -13.12 -3.38
C LYS A 80 -6.43 -12.29 -2.65
N ALA A 81 -7.43 -12.94 -2.06
CA ALA A 81 -8.33 -12.29 -1.11
C ALA A 81 -7.55 -11.77 0.09
N SER A 82 -6.59 -12.48 0.71
CA SER A 82 -5.89 -11.94 1.90
C SER A 82 -5.03 -10.72 1.60
N ALA A 83 -4.29 -10.69 0.48
CA ALA A 83 -3.50 -9.52 0.08
C ALA A 83 -4.37 -8.37 -0.49
N GLU A 84 -5.43 -8.68 -1.25
CA GLU A 84 -6.44 -7.68 -1.62
C GLU A 84 -7.22 -7.20 -0.40
N THR A 85 -7.40 -8.04 0.63
CA THR A 85 -8.04 -7.70 1.91
C THR A 85 -7.12 -6.85 2.73
N GLU A 86 -5.82 -7.13 2.84
CA GLU A 86 -4.86 -6.27 3.55
C GLU A 86 -4.70 -4.91 2.87
N ALA A 87 -4.60 -4.87 1.54
CA ALA A 87 -4.58 -3.62 0.79
C ALA A 87 -5.91 -2.87 0.90
N ALA A 88 -7.05 -3.56 0.86
CA ALA A 88 -8.36 -2.96 1.08
C ALA A 88 -8.57 -2.51 2.53
N VAL A 89 -8.01 -3.21 3.52
CA VAL A 89 -8.08 -2.88 4.95
C VAL A 89 -7.15 -1.72 5.26
N SER A 90 -5.95 -1.66 4.68
CA SER A 90 -5.06 -0.50 4.75
C SER A 90 -5.69 0.73 4.06
N ALA A 91 -6.30 0.54 2.89
CA ALA A 91 -7.06 1.59 2.22
C ALA A 91 -8.28 2.05 3.02
N ASN A 92 -9.01 1.12 3.66
CA ASN A 92 -10.17 1.44 4.50
C ASN A 92 -9.76 2.21 5.75
N ARG A 93 -8.67 1.82 6.42
CA ARG A 93 -8.14 2.56 7.58
C ARG A 93 -7.63 3.95 7.19
N SER A 94 -6.92 4.05 6.07
CA SER A 94 -6.44 5.35 5.56
C SER A 94 -7.61 6.24 5.16
N PHE A 95 -8.65 5.68 4.54
CA PHE A 95 -9.86 6.40 4.15
C PHE A 95 -10.67 6.87 5.37
N ASP A 96 -10.87 6.01 6.38
CA ASP A 96 -11.52 6.37 7.64
C ASP A 96 -10.80 7.52 8.34
N LEU A 97 -9.47 7.42 8.49
CA LEU A 97 -8.66 8.51 9.04
C LEU A 97 -8.79 9.78 8.19
N HIS A 98 -8.84 9.65 6.86
CA HIS A 98 -8.98 10.79 5.96
C HIS A 98 -10.32 11.51 6.13
N MET A 99 -11.41 10.78 6.36
CA MET A 99 -12.72 11.39 6.67
C MET A 99 -12.69 12.13 8.00
N LYS A 100 -12.13 11.50 9.04
CA LYS A 100 -12.01 12.08 10.39
C LYS A 100 -11.16 13.35 10.41
N THR A 101 -9.96 13.28 9.84
CA THR A 101 -9.06 14.43 9.74
C THR A 101 -9.67 15.55 8.92
N ARG A 102 -10.30 15.24 7.78
CA ARG A 102 -11.00 16.25 6.97
C ARG A 102 -12.09 16.98 7.76
N TRP A 103 -12.90 16.26 8.52
CA TRP A 103 -13.94 16.87 9.35
C TRP A 103 -13.36 17.82 10.40
N ILE A 104 -12.32 17.40 11.13
CA ILE A 104 -11.65 18.27 12.12
C ILE A 104 -11.04 19.50 11.44
N ASN A 105 -10.35 19.32 10.30
CA ASN A 105 -9.75 20.43 9.56
C ASN A 105 -10.80 21.42 9.06
N GLU A 106 -11.94 20.94 8.54
CA GLU A 106 -13.05 21.79 8.08
C GLU A 106 -13.72 22.54 9.24
N LYS A 107 -13.82 21.93 10.43
CA LYS A 107 -14.48 22.53 11.60
C LYS A 107 -13.58 23.51 12.36
N TYR A 108 -12.31 23.16 12.57
CA TYR A 108 -11.40 23.88 13.46
C TYR A 108 -10.23 24.55 12.73
N GLY A 109 -10.04 24.30 11.43
CA GLY A 109 -8.92 24.85 10.65
C GLY A 109 -7.56 24.24 10.98
N GLY A 110 -7.51 23.18 11.78
CA GLY A 110 -6.28 22.57 12.30
C GLY A 110 -6.54 21.26 13.03
N GLY A 111 -5.72 20.94 14.03
CA GLY A 111 -5.98 19.80 14.93
C GLY A 111 -5.53 18.44 14.40
N ILE A 112 -4.57 18.38 13.48
CA ILE A 112 -4.05 17.10 12.97
C ILE A 112 -2.54 17.06 13.14
N ILE A 113 -2.04 16.04 13.83
CA ILE A 113 -0.61 15.76 13.99
C ILE A 113 -0.35 14.33 13.51
N LEU A 114 0.59 14.19 12.57
CA LEU A 114 1.05 12.90 12.06
C LEU A 114 2.53 12.73 12.45
N ALA A 115 2.84 11.71 13.24
CA ALA A 115 4.20 11.36 13.62
C ALA A 115 4.64 10.07 12.90
N SER A 116 5.89 10.05 12.44
CA SER A 116 6.49 8.88 11.80
C SER A 116 8.00 8.91 11.95
N GLY A 117 8.60 7.80 12.39
CA GLY A 117 10.06 7.63 12.43
C GLY A 117 10.69 7.29 11.07
N THR A 118 9.87 6.97 10.06
CA THR A 118 10.36 6.73 8.69
C THR A 118 10.11 7.95 7.82
N PRO A 119 11.14 8.47 7.12
CA PRO A 119 10.93 9.51 6.13
C PRO A 119 10.05 8.98 4.99
N ILE A 120 9.30 9.88 4.36
CA ILE A 120 8.43 9.61 3.19
C ILE A 120 9.20 8.73 2.19
N THR A 121 8.63 7.59 1.79
CA THR A 121 9.33 6.53 1.03
C THR A 121 9.50 6.84 -0.46
N ASN A 122 9.81 8.10 -0.80
CA ASN A 122 10.05 8.56 -2.18
C ASN A 122 8.94 8.21 -3.17
N SER A 123 7.68 8.26 -2.72
CA SER A 123 6.52 8.10 -3.59
C SER A 123 5.78 9.43 -3.76
N VAL A 124 5.65 9.88 -5.01
CA VAL A 124 4.82 11.04 -5.40
C VAL A 124 3.41 10.94 -4.83
N ALA A 125 2.86 9.72 -4.73
CA ALA A 125 1.55 9.47 -4.16
C ALA A 125 1.52 9.61 -2.64
N GLU A 126 2.59 9.27 -1.93
CA GLU A 126 2.63 9.44 -0.48
C GLU A 126 2.71 10.91 -0.09
N VAL A 127 3.52 11.69 -0.80
CA VAL A 127 3.61 13.13 -0.58
C VAL A 127 2.27 13.81 -0.85
N PHE A 128 1.59 13.43 -1.94
CA PHE A 128 0.24 13.89 -2.22
C PHE A 128 -0.74 13.55 -1.09
N ASN A 129 -0.67 12.34 -0.54
CA ASN A 129 -1.56 11.87 0.52
C ASN A 129 -1.34 12.62 1.83
N ILE A 130 -0.10 12.92 2.18
CA ILE A 130 0.22 13.78 3.34
C ILE A 130 -0.37 15.17 3.16
N GLY A 131 -0.21 15.78 1.98
CA GLY A 131 -0.85 17.07 1.67
C GLY A 131 -2.37 17.02 1.80
N ARG A 132 -3.02 15.91 1.39
CA ARG A 132 -4.46 15.72 1.55
C ARG A 132 -4.92 15.58 3.01
N TYR A 133 -4.06 15.07 3.90
CA TYR A 133 -4.34 15.03 5.33
C TYR A 133 -4.18 16.40 5.98
N LEU A 134 -3.04 17.05 5.73
CA LEU A 134 -2.59 18.17 6.56
C LEU A 134 -2.94 19.54 6.00
N ASN A 135 -2.95 19.71 4.67
CA ASN A 135 -3.23 21.01 4.06
C ASN A 135 -3.96 20.87 2.71
N PRO A 136 -5.22 20.37 2.74
CA PRO A 136 -6.00 20.18 1.53
C PRO A 136 -6.35 21.49 0.82
N GLN A 137 -6.40 22.61 1.55
CA GLN A 137 -6.69 23.92 0.98
C GLN A 137 -5.54 24.44 0.13
N SER A 138 -4.29 24.37 0.63
CA SER A 138 -3.09 24.75 -0.14
C SER A 138 -2.97 23.98 -1.46
N LEU A 139 -3.33 22.69 -1.47
CA LEU A 139 -3.38 21.89 -2.70
C LEU A 139 -4.45 22.41 -3.69
N ARG A 140 -5.60 22.89 -3.20
CA ARG A 140 -6.65 23.49 -4.04
C ARG A 140 -6.21 24.81 -4.62
N ASP A 141 -5.64 25.69 -3.79
CA ASP A 141 -5.19 27.03 -4.19
C ASP A 141 -4.08 26.94 -5.25
N LYS A 142 -3.19 25.96 -5.13
CA LYS A 142 -2.13 25.67 -6.11
C LYS A 142 -2.61 24.87 -7.34
N GLY A 143 -3.89 24.50 -7.42
CA GLY A 143 -4.46 23.76 -8.56
C GLY A 143 -4.05 22.29 -8.66
N VAL A 144 -3.41 21.73 -7.64
CA VAL A 144 -2.85 20.36 -7.62
C VAL A 144 -3.58 19.41 -6.67
N HIS A 145 -4.85 19.71 -6.35
CA HIS A 145 -5.70 18.92 -5.44
C HIS A 145 -6.20 17.58 -6.03
N THR A 146 -6.01 17.35 -7.33
CA THR A 146 -6.25 16.05 -7.95
C THR A 146 -4.93 15.33 -8.19
N PHE A 147 -4.93 14.00 -8.08
CA PHE A 147 -3.69 13.26 -8.28
C PHE A 147 -3.13 13.39 -9.70
N ASP A 148 -3.99 13.48 -10.73
CA ASP A 148 -3.53 13.65 -12.11
C ASP A 148 -2.84 15.01 -12.30
N ALA A 149 -3.37 16.09 -11.71
CA ALA A 149 -2.72 17.41 -11.75
C ALA A 149 -1.40 17.42 -10.96
N TRP A 150 -1.40 16.78 -9.78
CA TRP A 150 -0.19 16.61 -8.96
C TRP A 150 0.89 15.82 -9.69
N ALA A 151 0.53 14.67 -10.28
CA ALA A 151 1.44 13.81 -11.02
C ALA A 151 1.97 14.52 -12.27
N ALA A 152 1.17 15.32 -12.97
CA ALA A 152 1.62 16.12 -14.09
C ALA A 152 2.61 17.24 -13.67
N ALA A 153 2.43 17.82 -12.48
CA ALA A 153 3.28 18.89 -11.96
C ALA A 153 4.61 18.38 -11.38
N PHE A 154 4.61 17.21 -10.74
CA PHE A 154 5.73 16.75 -9.90
C PHE A 154 6.25 15.34 -10.23
N GLY A 155 5.58 14.57 -11.08
CA GLY A 155 5.93 13.18 -11.38
C GLY A 155 6.33 12.93 -12.83
N ASN A 156 7.43 12.23 -13.05
CA ASN A 156 7.75 11.67 -14.36
C ASN A 156 7.51 10.14 -14.38
N ILE A 157 6.57 9.69 -15.21
CA ILE A 157 6.24 8.27 -15.35
C ILE A 157 7.06 7.69 -16.50
N THR A 158 7.98 6.78 -16.18
CA THR A 158 8.77 6.04 -17.18
C THR A 158 8.47 4.56 -17.12
N GLN A 159 8.77 3.86 -18.22
CA GLN A 159 8.84 2.40 -18.23
C GLN A 159 10.25 1.97 -17.89
N THR A 160 10.38 1.16 -16.85
CA THR A 160 11.66 0.64 -16.39
C THR A 160 11.61 -0.90 -16.45
N PRO A 161 12.66 -1.55 -17.00
CA PRO A 161 12.77 -3.00 -16.93
C PRO A 161 13.07 -3.41 -15.49
N GLU A 162 12.23 -4.27 -14.91
CA GLU A 162 12.44 -4.84 -13.59
C GLU A 162 12.53 -6.34 -13.63
N PHE A 163 13.34 -6.90 -12.75
CA PHE A 163 13.44 -8.34 -12.63
C PHE A 163 12.07 -8.90 -12.25
N ALA A 164 11.57 -9.83 -13.07
CA ALA A 164 10.33 -10.49 -12.76
C ALA A 164 10.52 -11.29 -11.47
N PRO A 165 9.59 -11.22 -10.49
CA PRO A 165 9.74 -11.89 -9.19
C PRO A 165 9.91 -13.42 -9.30
N GLU A 166 9.57 -13.99 -10.45
CA GLU A 166 9.74 -15.39 -10.83
C GLU A 166 11.12 -15.76 -11.41
N GLY A 167 12.08 -14.83 -11.51
CA GLY A 167 13.46 -15.15 -11.89
C GLY A 167 13.76 -15.30 -13.38
N GLY A 168 12.77 -15.10 -14.26
CA GLY A 168 12.86 -15.43 -15.69
C GLY A 168 13.13 -14.27 -16.66
N GLY A 169 13.75 -13.20 -16.19
CA GLY A 169 14.10 -12.03 -17.01
C GLY A 169 13.36 -10.75 -16.59
N TYR A 170 13.31 -9.78 -17.50
CA TYR A 170 12.79 -8.44 -17.20
C TYR A 170 11.32 -8.29 -17.60
N ARG A 171 10.53 -7.67 -16.72
CA ARG A 171 9.18 -7.16 -16.99
C ARG A 171 9.24 -5.64 -17.05
N MET A 172 8.74 -5.06 -18.13
CA MET A 172 8.58 -3.62 -18.22
C MET A 172 7.46 -3.18 -17.29
N VAL A 173 7.79 -2.39 -16.27
CA VAL A 173 6.82 -1.82 -15.33
C VAL A 173 6.83 -0.30 -15.45
N ARG A 174 5.66 0.31 -15.28
CA ARG A 174 5.54 1.77 -15.22
C ARG A 174 5.77 2.23 -13.79
N LYS A 175 6.72 3.13 -13.58
CA LYS A 175 7.01 3.72 -12.26
C LYS A 175 7.13 5.23 -12.36
N PHE A 176 6.89 5.91 -11.25
CA PHE A 176 7.44 7.25 -11.08
C PHE A 176 8.94 7.09 -10.88
N LYS A 177 9.73 7.59 -11.82
CA LYS A 177 11.18 7.41 -11.80
C LYS A 177 11.85 8.47 -10.94
N GLU A 178 11.43 9.72 -11.15
CA GLU A 178 12.04 10.90 -10.55
C GLU A 178 10.97 11.98 -10.31
N PHE A 179 11.22 12.81 -9.29
CA PHE A 179 10.47 14.03 -9.07
C PHE A 179 10.93 15.09 -10.07
N VAL A 180 9.98 15.77 -10.68
CA VAL A 180 10.24 17.03 -11.40
C VAL A 180 9.82 18.18 -10.49
N ASN A 181 10.43 19.35 -10.67
CA ASN A 181 10.08 20.55 -9.90
C ASN A 181 10.28 20.38 -8.37
N ILE A 182 11.44 19.84 -7.98
CA ILE A 182 11.78 19.53 -6.57
C ILE A 182 11.69 20.76 -5.65
N PRO A 183 12.14 21.97 -6.03
CA PRO A 183 12.04 23.14 -5.14
C PRO A 183 10.60 23.45 -4.72
N GLU A 184 9.66 23.43 -5.66
CA GLU A 184 8.24 23.71 -5.47
C GLU A 184 7.58 22.60 -4.67
N LEU A 185 7.90 21.35 -5.00
CA LEU A 185 7.45 20.20 -4.22
C LEU A 185 7.91 20.31 -2.76
N ARG A 186 9.19 20.65 -2.55
CA ARG A 186 9.75 20.86 -1.21
C ARG A 186 9.05 22.01 -0.48
N SER A 187 8.70 23.09 -1.18
CA SER A 187 7.94 24.19 -0.59
C SER A 187 6.59 23.70 -0.06
N ILE A 188 5.85 22.93 -0.86
CA ILE A 188 4.55 22.37 -0.45
C ILE A 188 4.71 21.40 0.73
N VAL A 189 5.73 20.56 0.72
CA VAL A 189 5.98 19.59 1.79
C VAL A 189 6.36 20.29 3.09
N ARG A 190 7.23 21.30 3.04
CA ARG A 190 7.67 22.05 4.22
C ARG A 190 6.58 22.92 4.86
N GLU A 191 5.48 23.19 4.16
CA GLU A 191 4.30 23.81 4.77
C GLU A 191 3.65 22.93 5.83
N VAL A 192 3.85 21.61 5.79
CA VAL A 192 3.14 20.65 6.64
C VAL A 192 4.00 19.61 7.32
N VAL A 193 5.23 19.39 6.84
CA VAL A 193 6.15 18.40 7.38
C VAL A 193 7.37 19.10 7.96
N ASP A 194 7.61 18.84 9.24
CA ASP A 194 8.88 19.06 9.89
C ASP A 194 9.65 17.73 9.93
N VAL A 195 10.94 17.76 9.59
CA VAL A 195 11.79 16.56 9.53
C VAL A 195 13.05 16.85 10.32
N ILE A 196 13.24 16.09 11.40
CA ILE A 196 14.45 16.10 12.21
C ILE A 196 15.26 14.87 11.85
N SER A 197 16.45 15.08 11.28
CA SER A 197 17.42 14.03 11.00
C SER A 197 18.43 13.89 12.15
N VAL A 198 19.24 12.82 12.13
CA VAL A 198 20.32 12.62 13.12
C VAL A 198 21.33 13.76 13.06
N ASP A 199 21.54 14.37 11.89
CA ASP A 199 22.47 15.49 11.72
C ASP A 199 21.92 16.80 12.34
N ASP A 200 20.61 16.88 12.60
CA ASP A 200 19.96 18.06 13.20
C ASP A 200 19.98 18.03 14.74
N VAL A 201 20.47 16.94 15.34
CA VAL A 201 20.51 16.73 16.79
C VAL A 201 21.92 16.38 17.24
N ASP A 202 22.36 16.98 18.35
CA ASP A 202 23.65 16.69 18.97
C ASP A 202 23.59 15.37 19.75
N ILE A 203 23.43 14.26 19.03
CA ILE A 203 23.38 12.90 19.58
C ILE A 203 24.66 12.18 19.20
N LYS A 204 25.43 11.80 20.22
CA LYS A 204 26.62 10.98 20.04
C LYS A 204 26.24 9.54 19.67
N VAL A 205 26.25 9.23 18.39
CA VAL A 205 26.06 7.87 17.88
C VAL A 205 27.40 7.10 17.85
N PRO A 206 27.40 5.77 18.09
CA PRO A 206 28.61 4.96 17.94
C PRO A 206 29.12 4.99 16.49
N GLU A 207 30.45 5.03 16.33
CA GLU A 207 31.04 4.91 15.01
C GLU A 207 30.76 3.53 14.41
N ILE A 208 30.45 3.51 13.12
CA ILE A 208 30.35 2.25 12.38
C ILE A 208 31.74 1.61 12.36
N LEU A 209 31.84 0.35 12.79
CA LEU A 209 33.05 -0.45 12.64
C LEU A 209 33.54 -0.39 11.19
N HIS A 210 34.76 0.13 10.98
CA HIS A 210 35.41 0.39 9.67
C HIS A 210 34.87 1.60 8.88
N GLY A 211 34.15 2.52 9.52
CA GLY A 211 33.77 3.84 8.98
C GLY A 211 32.70 3.85 7.89
N LYS A 212 32.28 2.68 7.39
CA LYS A 212 31.21 2.55 6.38
C LYS A 212 30.48 1.22 6.51
N PRO A 213 29.18 1.15 6.16
CA PRO A 213 28.46 -0.12 6.04
C PRO A 213 29.20 -1.08 5.10
N GLN A 214 29.44 -2.30 5.56
CA GLN A 214 30.06 -3.34 4.73
C GLN A 214 28.98 -4.25 4.15
N ALA A 215 28.81 -4.19 2.83
CA ALA A 215 27.98 -5.15 2.12
C ALA A 215 28.73 -6.48 2.02
N ILE A 216 28.37 -7.45 2.86
CA ILE A 216 28.90 -8.81 2.78
C ILE A 216 28.12 -9.55 1.70
N ILE A 217 28.73 -9.69 0.52
CA ILE A 217 28.15 -10.49 -0.56
C ILE A 217 28.42 -11.96 -0.25
N VAL A 218 27.37 -12.68 0.11
CA VAL A 218 27.44 -14.13 0.34
C VAL A 218 27.17 -14.85 -0.99
N PRO A 219 28.06 -15.74 -1.46
CA PRO A 219 27.79 -16.56 -2.63
C PRO A 219 26.48 -17.35 -2.46
N GLN A 220 25.69 -17.43 -3.52
CA GLN A 220 24.42 -18.16 -3.46
C GLN A 220 24.69 -19.65 -3.22
N ASN A 221 24.15 -20.19 -2.14
CA ASN A 221 24.24 -21.61 -1.80
C ASN A 221 23.72 -22.46 -2.98
N PRO A 222 24.41 -23.55 -3.39
CA PRO A 222 23.95 -24.45 -4.45
C PRO A 222 22.50 -24.91 -4.31
N MET A 223 22.00 -25.14 -3.09
CA MET A 223 20.58 -25.50 -2.86
C MET A 223 19.63 -24.36 -3.24
N VAL A 224 20.00 -23.11 -2.92
CA VAL A 224 19.21 -21.92 -3.26
C VAL A 224 19.26 -21.65 -4.77
N GLN A 225 20.37 -21.99 -5.44
CA GLN A 225 20.47 -21.93 -6.90
C GLN A 225 19.53 -22.94 -7.56
N ALA A 226 19.54 -24.19 -7.09
CA ALA A 226 18.66 -25.25 -7.58
C ALA A 226 17.18 -24.89 -7.40
N LEU A 227 16.81 -24.37 -6.22
CA LEU A 227 15.45 -23.88 -5.95
C LEU A 227 15.06 -22.75 -6.92
N GLY A 228 15.96 -21.78 -7.15
CA GLY A 228 15.73 -20.71 -8.11
C GLY A 228 15.49 -21.21 -9.54
N GLN A 229 16.27 -22.21 -9.99
CA GLN A 229 16.08 -22.86 -11.29
C GLN A 229 14.76 -23.63 -11.38
N GLU A 230 14.36 -24.32 -10.31
CA GLU A 230 13.06 -25.01 -10.24
C GLU A 230 11.89 -24.01 -10.39
N MET A 231 11.92 -22.92 -9.64
CA MET A 231 10.88 -21.87 -9.71
C MET A 231 10.81 -21.25 -11.11
N LEU A 232 11.96 -21.04 -11.74
CA LEU A 232 12.04 -20.54 -13.11
C LEU A 232 11.37 -21.49 -14.11
N MET A 233 11.67 -22.79 -14.03
CA MET A 233 11.07 -23.79 -14.91
C MET A 233 9.54 -23.85 -14.75
N ARG A 234 9.06 -23.86 -13.50
CA ARG A 234 7.61 -23.84 -13.20
C ARG A 234 6.93 -22.60 -13.77
N ALA A 235 7.54 -21.42 -13.58
CA ALA A 235 7.00 -20.17 -14.10
C ALA A 235 6.96 -20.13 -15.65
N GLN A 236 7.99 -20.66 -16.32
CA GLN A 236 8.02 -20.76 -17.78
C GLN A 236 6.94 -21.72 -18.31
N ASN A 237 6.76 -22.87 -17.67
CA ASN A 237 5.75 -23.85 -18.05
C ASN A 237 4.33 -23.25 -18.00
N ILE A 238 4.00 -22.55 -16.90
CA ILE A 238 2.70 -21.87 -16.74
C ILE A 238 2.49 -20.80 -17.83
N ARG A 239 3.52 -20.02 -18.17
CA ARG A 239 3.44 -19.03 -19.26
C ARG A 239 3.25 -19.66 -20.63
N GLY A 240 3.84 -20.84 -20.85
CA GLY A 240 3.65 -21.64 -22.06
C GLY A 240 2.26 -22.27 -22.18
N GLY A 241 1.38 -22.09 -21.19
CA GLY A 241 0.08 -22.74 -21.13
C GLY A 241 0.15 -24.20 -20.70
N GLY A 242 1.30 -24.66 -20.18
CA GLY A 242 1.46 -26.01 -19.66
C GLY A 242 0.71 -26.19 -18.35
N ILE A 243 0.15 -27.38 -18.18
CA ILE A 243 -0.55 -27.80 -16.95
C ILE A 243 0.41 -28.74 -16.21
N GLN A 244 0.78 -28.37 -14.99
CA GLN A 244 1.57 -29.20 -14.08
C GLN A 244 0.91 -29.18 -12.71
N THR A 245 1.11 -30.24 -11.93
CA THR A 245 0.63 -30.32 -10.55
C THR A 245 1.66 -29.73 -9.58
N GLN A 246 1.20 -29.22 -8.44
CA GLN A 246 2.09 -28.59 -7.47
C GLN A 246 3.00 -29.64 -6.80
N PRO A 247 4.30 -29.37 -6.57
CA PRO A 247 5.20 -30.30 -5.89
C PRO A 247 4.74 -30.69 -4.47
N ARG A 248 4.11 -29.73 -3.77
CA ARG A 248 3.58 -29.90 -2.40
C ARG A 248 2.13 -30.40 -2.34
N ASN A 249 1.40 -30.34 -3.46
CA ASN A 249 0.01 -30.76 -3.52
C ASN A 249 -0.32 -31.29 -4.94
N PRO A 250 -0.13 -32.59 -5.18
CA PRO A 250 -0.32 -33.20 -6.50
C PRO A 250 -1.75 -33.07 -7.05
N ASP A 251 -2.75 -32.83 -6.20
CA ASP A 251 -4.16 -32.72 -6.60
C ASP A 251 -4.51 -31.33 -7.16
N LYS A 252 -3.58 -30.37 -7.07
CA LYS A 252 -3.82 -28.99 -7.50
C LYS A 252 -2.91 -28.62 -8.67
N THR A 253 -3.49 -27.90 -9.63
CA THR A 253 -2.73 -27.30 -10.73
C THR A 253 -1.81 -26.21 -10.19
N ASP A 254 -0.60 -26.17 -10.72
CA ASP A 254 0.39 -25.14 -10.41
C ASP A 254 0.04 -23.82 -11.11
N ILE A 255 0.26 -22.73 -10.39
CA ILE A 255 -0.22 -21.38 -10.73
C ILE A 255 0.85 -20.39 -10.30
N MET A 256 0.96 -19.25 -11.00
CA MET A 256 2.04 -18.29 -10.79
C MET A 256 2.11 -17.80 -9.33
N VAL A 257 0.97 -17.69 -8.65
CA VAL A 257 0.90 -17.28 -7.25
C VAL A 257 1.57 -18.30 -6.32
N VAL A 258 1.46 -19.61 -6.61
CA VAL A 258 2.05 -20.67 -5.80
C VAL A 258 3.56 -20.71 -6.00
N VAL A 259 4.05 -20.60 -7.24
CA VAL A 259 5.49 -20.52 -7.54
C VAL A 259 6.17 -19.36 -6.80
N VAL A 260 5.56 -18.16 -6.83
CA VAL A 260 6.08 -16.99 -6.11
C VAL A 260 6.03 -17.19 -4.60
N SER A 261 5.00 -17.87 -4.08
CA SER A 261 4.90 -18.18 -2.65
C SER A 261 5.92 -19.22 -2.19
N ASP A 262 6.22 -20.23 -3.01
CA ASP A 262 7.20 -21.26 -2.70
C ASP A 262 8.61 -20.68 -2.67
N GLY A 263 8.96 -19.80 -3.64
CA GLY A 263 10.25 -19.09 -3.64
C GLY A 263 10.44 -18.09 -2.51
N ARG A 264 9.36 -17.62 -1.85
CA ARG A 264 9.44 -16.77 -0.64
C ARG A 264 9.62 -17.56 0.65
N ASN A 265 9.20 -18.83 0.65
CA ASN A 265 9.12 -19.68 1.83
C ASN A 265 10.15 -20.81 1.84
N GLY A 266 11.02 -20.90 0.81
CA GLY A 266 12.11 -21.86 0.70
C GLY A 266 13.46 -21.16 0.80
#